data_AF-A0A645FTL8-F1
#
_entry.id   AF-A0A645FTL8-F1
#
_cell.length_a   1.000
_cell.length_b   1.000
_cell.length_c   1.000
_cell.angle_alpha   90.00
_cell.angle_beta   90.00
_cell.angle_gamma   90.00
#
_symmetry.space_group_name_H-M   'P 1'
#
loop_
_entity.id
_entity.type
_entity.pdbx_description
1 polymer ?
#
loop_
_entity_poly.entity_id
_entity_poly.type
_entity_poly.pdbx_seq_one_letter_code
_entity_poly.pdbx_strand_id
1 'polypeptide(L)'
;MRVTDQEVKKLIQLALCPNKETLDLLKKGAEDEVSTVFKNVVDDAFSYAMLSDTQQMDTTKGTLFGAYNAVTGYYQNVRNYKNEEAKLQSIVLGGTAQLKSQKAFELCTAFALDGVEILTLN
;
A
#
# COMPACT_ATOMS: atom_id res chain seq x y z
N MET A 1 13.24 5.11 -10.47
CA MET A 1 12.31 4.32 -11.31
C MET A 1 10.93 4.96 -11.26
N ARG A 2 10.31 5.20 -12.41
CA ARG A 2 8.98 5.83 -12.53
C ARG A 2 7.90 4.76 -12.52
N VAL A 3 6.75 5.10 -11.94
CA VAL A 3 5.54 4.28 -11.91
C VAL A 3 4.32 5.15 -12.19
N THR A 4 3.33 4.59 -12.85
CA THR A 4 2.05 5.23 -13.14
C THR A 4 1.15 5.23 -11.91
N ASP A 5 0.16 6.11 -11.87
CA ASP A 5 -0.80 6.18 -10.77
C ASP A 5 -1.60 4.86 -10.60
N GLN A 6 -1.88 4.17 -11.71
CA GLN A 6 -2.53 2.86 -11.70
C GLN A 6 -1.65 1.80 -11.04
N GLU A 7 -0.35 1.76 -11.37
CA GLU A 7 0.62 0.85 -10.76
C GLU A 7 0.81 1.17 -9.27
N VAL A 8 0.86 2.47 -8.90
CA VAL A 8 0.90 2.90 -7.49
C VAL A 8 -0.32 2.35 -6.74
N LYS A 9 -1.53 2.54 -7.27
CA LYS A 9 -2.75 2.02 -6.63
C LYS A 9 -2.71 0.50 -6.50
N LYS A 10 -2.23 -0.21 -7.52
CA LYS A 10 -2.15 -1.68 -7.49
C LYS A 10 -1.12 -2.18 -6.48
N LEU A 11 0.06 -1.57 -6.41
CA LEU A 11 1.08 -1.88 -5.41
C LEU A 11 0.55 -1.68 -3.99
N ILE A 12 -0.17 -0.57 -3.74
CA ILE A 12 -0.82 -0.29 -2.46
C ILE A 12 -1.88 -1.36 -2.15
N GLN A 13 -2.75 -1.69 -3.12
CA GLN A 13 -3.79 -2.71 -2.97
C GLN A 13 -3.20 -4.07 -2.57
N LEU A 14 -2.15 -4.52 -3.25
CA LEU A 14 -1.47 -5.79 -2.97
C LEU A 14 -0.75 -5.79 -1.64
N ALA A 15 -0.10 -4.67 -1.28
CA ALA A 15 0.59 -4.53 0.00
C ALA A 15 -0.40 -4.61 1.17
N LEU A 16 -1.54 -3.93 1.06
CA LEU A 16 -2.55 -3.80 2.10
C LEU A 16 -3.51 -5.00 2.18
N CYS A 17 -3.49 -5.91 1.21
CA CYS A 17 -4.37 -7.08 1.14
C CYS A 17 -4.36 -7.86 2.47
N PRO A 18 -5.49 -8.01 3.17
CA PRO A 18 -5.51 -8.47 4.56
C PRO A 18 -5.27 -9.97 4.70
N ASN A 19 -5.69 -10.75 3.71
CA ASN A 19 -5.65 -12.21 3.74
C ASN A 19 -5.66 -12.80 2.31
N LYS A 20 -5.56 -14.13 2.23
CA LYS A 20 -5.55 -14.88 0.97
C LYS A 20 -6.89 -14.82 0.23
N GLU A 21 -8.01 -14.86 0.95
CA GLU A 21 -9.35 -14.78 0.35
C GLU A 21 -9.54 -13.46 -0.42
N THR A 22 -9.15 -12.34 0.17
CA THR A 22 -9.19 -11.03 -0.50
C THR A 22 -8.27 -11.02 -1.72
N LEU A 23 -7.08 -11.63 -1.61
CA LEU A 23 -6.17 -11.75 -2.75
C LEU A 23 -6.80 -12.56 -3.89
N ASP A 24 -7.47 -13.68 -3.58
CA ASP A 24 -8.13 -14.55 -4.55
C ASP A 24 -9.29 -13.82 -5.25
N LEU A 25 -10.04 -12.97 -4.54
CA LEU A 25 -11.06 -12.10 -5.14
C LEU A 25 -10.43 -11.08 -6.11
N LEU A 26 -9.31 -10.45 -5.72
CA LEU A 26 -8.56 -9.54 -6.58
C LEU A 26 -8.04 -10.23 -7.84
N LYS A 27 -7.58 -11.49 -7.74
CA LYS A 27 -7.14 -12.30 -8.89
C LYS A 27 -8.28 -12.56 -9.88
N LYS A 28 -9.48 -12.81 -9.36
CA LYS A 28 -10.68 -13.09 -10.16
C LYS A 28 -11.32 -11.83 -10.76
N GLY A 29 -10.82 -10.64 -10.44
CA GLY A 29 -11.47 -9.38 -10.81
C GLY A 29 -12.78 -9.11 -10.04
N ALA A 30 -13.03 -9.84 -8.96
CA ALA A 30 -14.23 -9.70 -8.12
C ALA A 30 -14.07 -8.56 -7.11
N GLU A 31 -13.68 -7.37 -7.58
CA GLU A 31 -13.44 -6.21 -6.72
C GLU A 31 -14.71 -5.76 -5.98
N ASP A 32 -15.90 -6.05 -6.49
CA ASP A 32 -17.15 -5.75 -5.80
C ASP A 32 -17.35 -6.59 -4.53
N GLU A 33 -16.72 -7.76 -4.45
CA GLU A 33 -16.83 -8.69 -3.33
C GLU A 33 -15.83 -8.39 -2.19
N VAL A 34 -14.79 -7.58 -2.43
CA VAL A 34 -13.85 -7.23 -1.35
C VAL A 34 -14.49 -6.26 -0.36
N SER A 35 -14.14 -6.40 0.93
CA SER A 35 -14.76 -5.60 1.99
C SER A 35 -14.61 -4.10 1.76
N THR A 36 -15.66 -3.33 2.10
CA THR A 36 -15.61 -1.85 2.06
C THR A 36 -14.49 -1.29 2.92
N VAL A 37 -14.19 -1.92 4.06
CA VAL A 37 -13.07 -1.52 4.93
C VAL A 37 -11.74 -1.60 4.18
N PHE A 38 -11.49 -2.68 3.44
CA PHE A 38 -10.29 -2.81 2.63
C PHE A 38 -10.23 -1.75 1.51
N LYS A 39 -11.33 -1.52 0.79
CA LYS A 39 -11.41 -0.47 -0.24
C LYS A 39 -11.03 0.89 0.31
N ASN A 40 -11.63 1.28 1.44
CA ASN A 40 -11.35 2.55 2.09
C ASN A 40 -9.88 2.69 2.49
N VAL A 41 -9.28 1.63 3.06
CA VAL A 41 -7.87 1.63 3.45
C VAL A 41 -6.95 1.83 2.24
N VAL A 42 -7.25 1.19 1.10
CA VAL A 42 -6.50 1.36 -0.15
C VAL A 42 -6.68 2.77 -0.71
N ASP A 43 -7.91 3.28 -0.73
CA ASP A 43 -8.22 4.60 -1.26
C ASP A 43 -7.62 5.72 -0.39
N ASP A 44 -7.60 5.58 0.94
CA ASP A 44 -6.97 6.52 1.86
C ASP A 44 -5.44 6.56 1.65
N ALA A 45 -4.80 5.40 1.54
CA ALA A 45 -3.36 5.32 1.28
C ALA A 45 -3.00 5.86 -0.11
N PHE A 46 -3.82 5.57 -1.13
CA PHE A 46 -3.65 6.12 -2.46
C PHE A 46 -3.86 7.64 -2.48
N SER A 47 -4.88 8.15 -1.78
CA SER A 47 -5.11 9.59 -1.62
C SER A 47 -3.94 10.27 -0.94
N TYR A 48 -3.34 9.66 0.09
CA TYR A 48 -2.12 10.16 0.71
C TYR A 48 -0.97 10.28 -0.31
N ALA A 49 -0.79 9.27 -1.17
CA ALA A 49 0.20 9.31 -2.24
C ALA A 49 -0.04 10.43 -3.26
N MET A 50 -1.31 10.72 -3.56
CA MET A 50 -1.70 11.69 -4.59
C MET A 50 -1.78 13.13 -4.08
N LEU A 51 -1.99 13.33 -2.78
CA LEU A 51 -2.38 14.65 -2.23
C LEU A 51 -1.47 15.17 -1.12
N SER A 52 -0.70 14.33 -0.42
CA SER A 52 0.21 14.81 0.62
C SER A 52 1.38 15.60 0.02
N ASP A 53 1.70 16.76 0.57
CA ASP A 53 2.86 17.58 0.16
C ASP A 53 4.16 16.77 0.10
N THR A 54 4.38 15.89 1.09
CA THR A 54 5.56 15.01 1.14
C THR A 54 5.61 13.99 0.01
N GLN A 55 4.46 13.64 -0.56
CA GLN A 55 4.31 12.70 -1.66
C GLN A 55 4.28 13.39 -3.03
N GLN A 56 4.20 14.72 -3.07
CA GLN A 56 4.26 15.52 -4.30
C GLN A 56 5.69 15.98 -4.66
N MET A 57 6.69 15.62 -3.86
CA MET A 57 8.11 15.91 -4.13
C MET A 57 8.64 15.04 -5.27
N ASP A 58 9.70 15.49 -5.96
CA ASP A 58 10.31 14.75 -7.08
C ASP A 58 10.81 13.35 -6.69
N THR A 59 11.19 13.15 -5.43
CA THR A 59 11.66 11.87 -4.91
C THR A 59 10.54 10.85 -4.72
N THR A 60 9.30 11.30 -4.51
CA THR A 60 8.15 10.47 -4.18
C THR A 60 7.14 10.38 -5.31
N LYS A 61 6.77 11.50 -5.92
CA LYS A 61 5.70 11.57 -6.92
C LYS A 61 5.99 10.70 -8.15
N GLY A 62 5.15 9.70 -8.37
CA GLY A 62 5.29 8.77 -9.50
C GLY A 62 6.56 7.93 -9.45
N THR A 63 7.08 7.65 -8.25
CA THR A 63 8.24 6.77 -8.03
C THR A 63 7.84 5.55 -7.19
N LEU A 64 8.61 4.46 -7.32
CA LEU A 64 8.44 3.29 -6.44
C LEU A 64 8.62 3.63 -4.96
N PHE A 65 9.51 4.58 -4.66
CA PHE A 65 9.68 5.06 -3.31
C PHE A 65 8.39 5.74 -2.81
N GLY A 66 7.72 6.54 -3.65
CA GLY A 66 6.41 7.09 -3.33
C GLY A 66 5.34 6.03 -3.11
N ALA A 67 5.32 4.95 -3.90
CA ALA A 67 4.39 3.84 -3.72
C ALA A 67 4.60 3.12 -2.38
N TYR A 68 5.85 2.83 -2.02
CA TYR A 68 6.20 2.31 -0.69
C TYR A 68 5.81 3.29 0.43
N ASN A 69 6.15 4.57 0.27
CA ASN A 69 5.85 5.63 1.24
C ASN A 69 4.34 5.86 1.38
N ALA A 70 3.51 5.54 0.39
CA ALA A 70 2.07 5.61 0.52
C ALA A 70 1.55 4.65 1.60
N VAL A 71 2.09 3.43 1.64
CA VAL A 71 1.71 2.42 2.64
C VAL A 71 2.21 2.82 4.02
N THR A 72 3.48 3.19 4.16
CA THR A 72 4.03 3.57 5.46
C THR A 72 3.44 4.90 5.94
N GLY A 73 3.37 5.91 5.08
CA GLY A 73 2.73 7.20 5.32
C GLY A 73 1.27 7.09 5.73
N TYR A 74 0.49 6.17 5.16
CA TYR A 74 -0.88 5.90 5.62
C TYR A 74 -0.91 5.48 7.10
N TYR A 75 -0.10 4.50 7.50
CA TYR A 75 -0.05 4.06 8.90
C TYR A 75 0.57 5.11 9.82
N GLN A 76 1.45 5.96 9.32
CA GLN A 76 2.09 7.00 10.10
C GLN A 76 1.17 8.20 10.33
N ASN A 77 0.45 8.64 9.30
CA ASN A 77 -0.13 9.99 9.24
C ASN A 77 -1.64 10.02 9.03
N VAL A 78 -2.24 8.93 8.52
CA VAL A 78 -3.67 8.90 8.15
C VAL A 78 -4.47 7.99 9.08
N ARG A 79 -3.95 6.81 9.39
CA ARG A 79 -4.65 5.84 10.22
C ARG A 79 -4.82 6.38 11.65
N ASN A 80 -6.05 6.34 12.13
CA ASN A 80 -6.37 6.64 13.52
C ASN A 80 -6.00 5.47 14.43
N TYR A 81 -5.32 5.78 15.54
CA TYR A 81 -4.99 4.84 16.60
C TYR A 81 -5.64 5.27 17.89
N LYS A 82 -5.97 4.30 18.75
CA LYS A 82 -6.56 4.57 20.06
C LYS A 82 -5.66 5.44 20.94
N ASN A 83 -4.34 5.21 20.87
CA ASN A 83 -3.32 5.95 21.59
C ASN A 83 -1.95 5.72 20.93
N GLU A 84 -0.93 6.42 21.43
CA GLU A 84 0.44 6.35 20.91
C GLU A 84 1.07 4.97 21.09
N GLU A 85 0.74 4.26 22.18
CA GLU A 85 1.23 2.89 22.39
C GLU A 85 0.70 1.93 21.33
N ALA A 86 -0.59 2.01 20.98
CA ALA A 86 -1.17 1.20 19.91
C ALA A 86 -0.55 1.54 18.54
N LYS A 87 -0.20 2.81 18.31
CA LYS A 87 0.52 3.25 17.12
C LYS A 87 1.93 2.65 17.09
N LEU A 88 2.68 2.75 18.18
CA LEU A 88 4.02 2.17 18.33
C LEU A 88 4.00 0.65 18.11
N GLN A 89 3.06 -0.05 18.74
CA GLN A 89 2.87 -1.49 18.58
C GLN A 89 2.61 -1.87 17.12
N SER A 90 1.72 -1.14 16.45
CA SER A 90 1.36 -1.41 15.06
C SER A 90 2.55 -1.26 14.10
N ILE A 91 3.36 -0.20 14.29
CA ILE A 91 4.40 0.22 13.37
C ILE A 91 5.75 -0.45 13.64
N VAL A 92 6.13 -0.60 14.92
CA VAL A 92 7.50 -0.94 15.32
C VAL A 92 7.61 -2.33 15.94
N LEU A 93 6.59 -2.77 16.68
CA LEU A 93 6.69 -3.96 17.56
C LEU A 93 5.99 -5.20 16.98
N GLY A 94 6.17 -5.46 15.69
CA GLY A 94 5.64 -6.65 15.01
C GLY A 94 4.18 -6.54 14.54
N GLY A 95 3.56 -5.38 14.71
CA GLY A 95 2.15 -5.20 14.39
C GLY A 95 1.81 -5.10 12.91
N THR A 96 0.53 -4.89 12.62
CA THR A 96 0.00 -4.89 11.25
C THR A 96 0.71 -3.91 10.32
N ALA A 97 0.98 -2.67 10.77
CA ALA A 97 1.61 -1.67 9.91
C ALA A 97 3.03 -2.08 9.52
N GLN A 98 3.80 -2.69 10.42
CA GLN A 98 5.12 -3.23 10.10
C GLN A 98 5.04 -4.32 9.02
N LEU A 99 4.13 -5.29 9.19
CA LEU A 99 3.96 -6.38 8.23
C LEU A 99 3.54 -5.88 6.84
N LYS A 100 2.66 -4.89 6.77
CA LYS A 100 2.23 -4.28 5.50
C LYS A 100 3.34 -3.42 4.88
N SER A 101 4.16 -2.76 5.69
CA SER A 101 5.33 -2.02 5.22
C SER A 101 6.38 -2.95 4.62
N GLN A 102 6.65 -4.07 5.28
CA GLN A 102 7.53 -5.13 4.77
C GLN A 102 7.01 -5.67 3.43
N LYS A 103 5.70 -5.96 3.34
CA LYS A 103 5.10 -6.43 2.09
C LYS A 103 5.20 -5.40 0.96
N ALA A 104 5.00 -4.11 1.26
CA ALA A 104 5.15 -3.04 0.29
C ALA A 104 6.59 -2.94 -0.22
N PHE A 105 7.59 -3.07 0.67
CA PHE A 105 9.00 -3.09 0.31
C PHE A 105 9.34 -4.25 -0.63
N GLU A 106 8.87 -5.46 -0.30
CA GLU A 106 9.05 -6.64 -1.15
C GLU A 106 8.43 -6.45 -2.54
N LEU A 107 7.19 -5.95 -2.60
CA LEU A 107 6.50 -5.70 -3.88
C LEU A 107 7.20 -4.63 -4.71
N CYS A 108 7.64 -3.53 -4.10
CA CYS A 108 8.37 -2.49 -4.83
C CYS A 108 9.74 -3.00 -5.31
N THR A 109 10.40 -3.85 -4.53
CA THR A 109 11.67 -4.49 -4.92
C THR A 109 11.45 -5.45 -6.08
N ALA A 110 10.42 -6.29 -6.03
CA ALA A 110 10.05 -7.20 -7.11
C ALA A 110 9.68 -6.41 -8.38
N PHE A 111 8.89 -5.33 -8.26
CA PHE A 111 8.59 -4.44 -9.40
C PHE A 111 9.86 -3.81 -9.98
N ALA A 112 10.85 -3.45 -9.16
CA ALA A 112 12.10 -2.90 -9.65
C ALA A 112 12.93 -3.90 -10.47
N LEU A 113 12.80 -5.19 -10.18
CA LEU A 113 13.55 -6.28 -10.84
C LEU A 113 12.81 -6.82 -12.05
N ASP A 114 11.52 -7.08 -11.91
CA ASP A 114 10.70 -7.86 -12.86
C ASP A 114 9.64 -6.99 -13.56
N GLY A 115 9.51 -5.71 -13.18
CA GLY A 115 8.60 -4.76 -13.81
C GLY A 115 7.11 -5.02 -13.51
N VAL A 116 6.26 -4.62 -14.46
CA VAL A 116 4.79 -4.67 -14.33
C VAL A 116 4.26 -6.10 -14.22
N GLU A 117 5.02 -7.11 -14.64
CA GLU A 117 4.59 -8.51 -14.63
C GLU A 117 4.25 -9.02 -13.22
N ILE A 118 4.87 -8.45 -12.17
CA ILE A 118 4.57 -8.81 -10.77
C ILE A 118 3.18 -8.37 -10.32
N LEU A 119 2.55 -7.44 -11.05
CA LEU A 119 1.18 -6.98 -10.80
C LEU A 119 0.14 -7.88 -11.47
N THR A 120 0.55 -8.76 -12.37
CA THR A 120 -0.33 -9.72 -13.03
C THR A 120 -0.74 -10.80 -12.02
N LEU A 121 -1.98 -10.75 -11.59
CA LEU A 121 -2.57 -11.69 -10.64
C LEU A 121 -3.07 -12.95 -11.36
N ASN A 122 -2.17 -13.61 -12.08
CA ASN A 122 -2.46 -14.89 -12.73
C ASN A 122 -2.46 -16.05 -11.71
#